data_AF-A0A9D6HLC3-F1
#
_entry.id   AF-A0A9D6HLC3-F1
#
_cell.length_a   1.000
_cell.length_b   1.000
_cell.length_c   1.000
_cell.angle_alpha   90.00
_cell.angle_beta   90.00
_cell.angle_gamma   90.00
#
_symmetry.space_group_name_H-M   'P 1'
#
loop_
_entity.id
_entity.type
_entity.pdbx_description
1 polymer ?
#
loop_
_entity_poly.entity_id
_entity_poly.type
_entity_poly.pdbx_seq_one_letter_code
_entity_poly.pdbx_strand_id
1 'polypeptide(L)'
;MSAATSGVTYPDFRTRLDTGPCSVHLHDEARYRIFKLLEANPALTQRQLADELGMSLGKVNYCVRALAEKGFIKVDNFRRKDNKLAYAYLLTPAGIADKILVTHDFLRRKMDEYDALKTEIEELKREVGMTQQLER
;
A
#
# COMPACT_ATOMS: atom_id res chain seq x y z
N MET A 1 -13.35 -33.85 35.36
CA MET A 1 -13.17 -34.46 34.02
C MET A 1 -14.18 -33.85 33.06
N SER A 2 -13.72 -33.61 31.83
CA SER A 2 -14.45 -33.29 30.60
C SER A 2 -14.78 -31.83 30.28
N ALA A 3 -14.33 -31.46 29.09
CA ALA A 3 -14.31 -30.15 28.44
C ALA A 3 -15.52 -29.94 27.52
N ALA A 4 -15.81 -28.68 27.20
CA ALA A 4 -16.53 -28.30 25.98
C ALA A 4 -16.11 -26.90 25.51
N THR A 5 -15.99 -26.80 24.20
CA THR A 5 -15.25 -25.84 23.37
C THR A 5 -15.84 -24.44 23.27
N SER A 6 -14.92 -23.48 23.20
CA SER A 6 -15.07 -22.06 22.86
C SER A 6 -15.86 -21.80 21.57
N GLY A 7 -17.03 -21.16 21.69
CA GLY A 7 -17.71 -20.50 20.58
C GLY A 7 -17.42 -19.00 20.63
N VAL A 8 -16.36 -18.55 19.95
CA VAL A 8 -16.14 -17.11 19.74
C VAL A 8 -16.99 -16.69 18.55
N THR A 9 -18.18 -16.17 18.83
CA THR A 9 -19.05 -15.51 17.86
C THR A 9 -18.39 -14.21 17.40
N TYR A 10 -18.02 -14.12 16.13
CA TYR A 10 -17.58 -12.86 15.53
C TYR A 10 -18.82 -12.03 15.14
N PRO A 11 -18.89 -10.75 15.50
CA PRO A 11 -20.02 -9.90 15.11
C PRO A 11 -19.98 -9.59 13.60
N ASP A 12 -21.17 -9.45 13.03
CA ASP A 12 -21.42 -9.11 11.63
C ASP A 12 -20.72 -7.79 11.23
N PHE A 13 -19.95 -7.83 10.15
CA PHE A 13 -19.00 -6.80 9.70
C PHE A 13 -19.64 -5.63 8.96
N ARG A 14 -20.97 -5.55 8.92
CA ARG A 14 -21.70 -4.66 7.99
C ARG A 14 -21.95 -3.24 8.47
N THR A 15 -21.68 -2.88 9.71
CA THR A 15 -21.91 -1.50 10.18
C THR A 15 -20.94 -1.13 11.30
N ARG A 16 -19.78 -0.59 10.92
CA ARG A 16 -18.91 0.34 11.69
C ARG A 16 -17.59 0.50 10.94
N LEU A 17 -17.63 1.27 9.85
CA LEU A 17 -16.44 2.06 9.50
C LEU A 17 -16.45 3.25 10.45
N ASP A 18 -15.28 3.55 11.03
CA ASP A 18 -15.02 4.74 11.84
C ASP A 18 -15.39 4.62 13.33
N THR A 19 -14.55 3.93 14.12
CA THR A 19 -14.12 4.33 15.49
C THR A 19 -13.25 3.23 16.14
N GLY A 20 -11.94 3.36 16.00
CA GLY A 20 -10.93 2.56 16.71
C GLY A 20 -9.52 3.07 16.39
N PRO A 21 -8.52 2.93 17.28
CA PRO A 21 -7.22 3.62 17.20
C PRO A 21 -6.28 3.14 16.07
N CYS A 22 -6.81 2.49 15.04
CA CYS A 22 -6.13 2.18 13.79
C CYS A 22 -7.07 2.48 12.59
N SER A 23 -7.50 3.73 12.44
CA SER A 23 -8.07 4.20 11.17
C SER A 23 -6.94 4.42 10.16
N VAL A 24 -6.32 3.35 9.69
CA VAL A 24 -5.35 3.44 8.60
C VAL A 24 -6.16 3.59 7.32
N HIS A 25 -6.44 4.85 6.92
CA HIS A 25 -6.65 5.14 5.51
C HIS A 25 -5.55 4.42 4.74
N LEU A 26 -5.90 3.58 3.76
CA LEU A 26 -4.91 3.06 2.83
C LEU A 26 -4.24 4.30 2.22
N HIS A 27 -3.01 4.61 2.66
CA HIS A 27 -2.24 5.70 2.07
C HIS A 27 -2.26 5.49 0.56
N ASP A 28 -2.68 6.50 -0.20
CA ASP A 28 -2.83 6.40 -1.65
C ASP A 28 -1.53 5.96 -2.32
N GLU A 29 -0.38 6.28 -1.70
CA GLU A 29 0.93 5.76 -2.07
C GLU A 29 1.04 4.22 -1.97
N ALA A 30 0.60 3.62 -0.87
CA ALA A 30 0.61 2.17 -0.69
C ALA A 30 -0.26 1.50 -1.76
N ARG A 31 -1.43 2.09 -2.03
CA ARG A 31 -2.37 1.61 -3.04
C ARG A 31 -1.77 1.70 -4.45
N TYR A 32 -1.22 2.86 -4.79
CA TYR A 32 -0.52 3.09 -6.05
C TYR A 32 0.59 2.07 -6.28
N ARG A 33 1.46 1.88 -5.29
CA ARG A 33 2.59 0.95 -5.37
C ARG A 33 2.13 -0.49 -5.51
N ILE A 34 1.08 -0.91 -4.78
CA ILE A 34 0.48 -2.24 -4.96
C ILE A 34 -0.03 -2.42 -6.40
N PHE A 35 -0.81 -1.48 -6.92
CA PHE A 35 -1.29 -1.57 -8.31
C PHE A 35 -0.16 -1.61 -9.34
N LYS A 36 0.93 -0.88 -9.10
CA LYS A 36 2.12 -0.88 -9.96
C LYS A 36 2.85 -2.23 -9.93
N LEU A 37 3.05 -2.80 -8.74
CA LEU A 37 3.72 -4.10 -8.59
C LEU A 37 2.90 -5.24 -9.17
N LEU A 38 1.58 -5.23 -8.98
CA LEU A 38 0.70 -6.28 -9.48
C LEU A 38 0.53 -6.25 -11.01
N GLU A 39 0.55 -5.06 -11.61
CA GLU A 39 0.59 -4.93 -13.07
C GLU A 39 1.91 -5.46 -13.64
N ALA A 40 3.04 -5.13 -13.00
CA ALA A 40 4.36 -5.56 -13.46
C ALA A 40 4.56 -7.08 -13.29
N ASN A 41 4.07 -7.64 -12.19
CA ASN A 41 4.17 -9.06 -11.91
C ASN A 41 2.92 -9.57 -11.16
N PRO A 42 1.95 -10.17 -11.89
CA PRO A 42 0.73 -10.67 -11.27
C PRO A 42 0.95 -11.90 -10.39
N ALA A 43 2.11 -12.58 -10.48
CA ALA A 43 2.42 -13.80 -9.74
C ALA A 43 3.17 -13.54 -8.40
N LEU A 44 3.25 -12.28 -7.97
CA LEU A 44 3.90 -11.93 -6.71
C LEU A 44 3.19 -12.54 -5.52
N THR A 45 3.95 -13.07 -4.58
CA THR A 45 3.40 -13.50 -3.28
C THR A 45 3.20 -12.31 -2.35
N GLN A 46 2.31 -12.45 -1.36
CA GLN A 46 2.10 -11.42 -0.33
C GLN A 46 3.38 -11.08 0.45
N ARG A 47 4.29 -12.05 0.65
CA ARG A 47 5.59 -11.80 1.29
C ARG A 47 6.50 -10.95 0.41
N GLN A 48 6.60 -11.28 -0.87
CA GLN A 48 7.38 -10.47 -1.81
C GLN A 48 6.81 -9.05 -1.93
N LEU A 49 5.48 -8.89 -1.95
CA LEU A 49 4.84 -7.58 -1.90
C LEU A 49 5.22 -6.81 -0.62
N ALA A 50 5.31 -7.48 0.52
CA ALA A 50 5.72 -6.86 1.78
C ALA A 50 7.17 -6.36 1.72
N ASP A 51 8.07 -7.19 1.18
CA ASP A 51 9.48 -6.86 1.03
C ASP A 51 9.68 -5.68 0.06
N GLU A 52 9.05 -5.69 -1.10
CA GLU A 52 9.12 -4.61 -2.12
C GLU A 52 8.51 -3.30 -1.63
N LEU A 53 7.45 -3.36 -0.80
CA LEU A 53 6.78 -2.18 -0.26
C LEU A 53 7.41 -1.67 1.03
N GLY A 54 8.36 -2.40 1.64
CA GLY A 54 8.87 -2.11 2.97
C GLY A 54 7.79 -2.14 4.05
N MET A 55 6.78 -2.99 3.89
CA MET A 55 5.62 -3.09 4.78
C MET A 55 5.61 -4.40 5.55
N SER A 56 4.90 -4.45 6.67
CA SER A 56 4.64 -5.72 7.34
C SER A 56 3.71 -6.60 6.49
N LEU A 57 3.89 -7.93 6.58
CA LEU A 57 3.03 -8.90 5.90
C LEU A 57 1.54 -8.70 6.25
N GLY A 58 1.25 -8.36 7.50
CA GLY A 58 -0.12 -8.08 7.95
C GLY A 58 -0.73 -6.86 7.26
N LYS A 59 0.06 -5.78 7.10
CA LYS A 59 -0.39 -4.57 6.39
C LYS A 59 -0.64 -4.84 4.92
N VAL A 60 0.23 -5.60 4.26
CA VAL A 60 0.02 -6.01 2.86
C VAL A 60 -1.22 -6.87 2.71
N ASN A 61 -1.39 -7.89 3.55
CA ASN A 61 -2.57 -8.75 3.51
C ASN A 61 -3.87 -7.94 3.72
N TYR A 62 -3.87 -6.99 4.64
CA TYR A 62 -4.99 -6.07 4.83
C TYR A 62 -5.28 -5.25 3.57
N CYS A 63 -4.25 -4.62 2.98
CA CYS A 63 -4.41 -3.82 1.76
C CYS A 63 -4.94 -4.64 0.59
N VAL A 64 -4.36 -5.83 0.35
CA VAL A 64 -4.78 -6.72 -0.74
C VAL A 64 -6.22 -7.17 -0.56
N ARG A 65 -6.64 -7.52 0.67
CA ARG A 65 -8.04 -7.86 0.97
C ARG A 65 -8.97 -6.68 0.74
N ALA A 66 -8.63 -5.49 1.22
CA ALA A 66 -9.44 -4.29 1.03
C ALA A 66 -9.61 -3.94 -0.47
N LEU A 67 -8.57 -4.14 -1.29
CA LEU A 67 -8.65 -3.93 -2.73
C LEU A 67 -9.46 -5.01 -3.45
N ALA A 68 -9.41 -6.25 -2.98
CA ALA A 68 -10.25 -7.33 -3.48
C ALA A 68 -11.73 -7.13 -3.11
N GLU A 69 -12.03 -6.71 -1.88
CA GLU A 69 -13.38 -6.39 -1.41
C GLU A 69 -14.02 -5.23 -2.19
N LYS A 70 -13.21 -4.23 -2.58
CA LYS A 70 -13.64 -3.14 -3.48
C LYS A 70 -13.80 -3.57 -4.94
N GLY A 71 -13.39 -4.79 -5.30
CA GLY A 71 -13.47 -5.31 -6.67
C GLY A 71 -12.39 -4.76 -7.61
N PHE A 72 -11.32 -4.16 -7.08
CA PHE A 72 -10.22 -3.63 -7.91
C PHE A 72 -9.22 -4.70 -8.34
N ILE A 73 -9.11 -5.78 -7.55
CA ILE A 73 -8.20 -6.90 -7.81
C ILE A 73 -8.97 -8.20 -7.67
N LYS A 74 -8.77 -9.11 -8.62
CA LYS A 74 -9.18 -10.50 -8.52
C LYS A 74 -8.00 -11.34 -8.04
N VAL A 75 -8.20 -12.10 -6.97
CA VAL A 75 -7.21 -13.02 -6.43
C VAL A 75 -7.56 -14.42 -6.92
N ASP A 76 -6.65 -15.05 -7.67
CA ASP A 76 -6.78 -16.45 -8.07
C ASP A 76 -5.71 -17.30 -7.40
N ASN A 77 -6.11 -18.47 -6.91
CA ASN A 77 -5.25 -19.39 -6.18
C ASN A 77 -4.88 -20.56 -7.10
N PHE A 78 -3.80 -20.42 -7.86
CA PHE A 78 -3.31 -21.53 -8.66
C PHE A 78 -2.55 -22.51 -7.74
N ARG A 79 -3.21 -23.62 -7.43
CA ARG A 79 -2.60 -24.74 -6.72
C ARG A 79 -1.71 -25.50 -7.72
N ARG A 80 -0.40 -25.21 -7.77
CA ARG A 80 0.56 -26.01 -8.55
C ARG A 80 0.84 -27.35 -7.86
N LYS A 81 1.11 -28.37 -8.67
CA LYS A 81 1.35 -29.77 -8.26
C LYS A 81 2.60 -29.95 -7.35
N ASP A 82 3.43 -28.93 -7.23
CA ASP A 82 4.72 -28.96 -6.51
C ASP A 82 4.73 -28.08 -5.23
N ASN A 83 3.64 -28.07 -4.47
CA ASN A 83 3.54 -27.44 -3.13
C ASN A 83 3.71 -25.91 -3.03
N LYS A 84 3.87 -25.17 -4.13
CA LYS A 84 3.85 -23.70 -4.12
C LYS A 84 2.47 -23.17 -4.52
N LEU A 85 1.75 -22.59 -3.55
CA LEU A 85 0.56 -21.77 -3.80
C LEU A 85 1.02 -20.48 -4.50
N ALA A 86 0.78 -20.39 -5.81
CA ALA A 86 1.00 -19.16 -6.55
C ALA A 86 -0.30 -18.35 -6.52
N TYR A 87 -0.25 -17.19 -5.86
CA TYR A 87 -1.32 -16.21 -5.97
C TYR A 87 -1.14 -15.48 -7.29
N ALA A 88 -2.19 -15.43 -8.10
CA ALA A 88 -2.25 -14.58 -9.27
C ALA A 88 -3.21 -13.43 -8.97
N TYR A 89 -2.70 -12.21 -9.01
CA TYR A 89 -3.48 -11.00 -8.85
C TYR A 89 -3.75 -10.40 -10.22
N LEU A 90 -5.03 -10.24 -10.56
CA LEU A 90 -5.44 -9.61 -11.80
C LEU A 90 -6.18 -8.30 -11.51
N LEU A 91 -5.72 -7.21 -12.14
CA LEU A 91 -6.42 -5.92 -12.10
C LEU A 91 -7.74 -6.02 -12.89
N THR A 92 -8.82 -5.54 -12.28
CA THR A 92 -10.11 -5.40 -12.97
C THR A 92 -10.18 -4.06 -13.72
N PRO A 93 -11.10 -3.87 -14.67
CA PRO A 93 -11.31 -2.56 -15.31
C PRO A 93 -11.57 -1.44 -14.30
N ALA A 94 -12.31 -1.74 -13.22
CA ALA A 94 -12.53 -0.80 -12.11
C ALA A 94 -11.23 -0.48 -11.37
N GLY A 95 -10.37 -1.48 -11.14
CA GLY A 95 -9.05 -1.28 -10.54
C GLY A 95 -8.11 -0.45 -11.41
N ILE A 96 -8.18 -0.58 -12.75
CA ILE A 96 -7.41 0.26 -13.68
C ILE A 96 -7.87 1.72 -13.59
N ALA A 97 -9.19 1.96 -13.55
CA ALA A 97 -9.73 3.31 -13.38
C ALA A 97 -9.30 3.94 -12.04
N ASP A 98 -9.42 3.20 -10.92
CA ASP A 98 -8.96 3.68 -9.60
C ASP A 98 -7.46 3.96 -9.60
N LYS A 99 -6.66 3.09 -10.22
CA LYS A 99 -5.22 3.30 -10.38
C LYS A 99 -4.91 4.62 -11.07
N ILE A 100 -5.62 4.98 -12.13
CA ILE A 100 -5.37 6.25 -12.84
C ILE A 100 -5.62 7.44 -11.90
N LEU A 101 -6.74 7.43 -11.18
CA LEU A 101 -7.07 8.49 -10.21
C LEU A 101 -6.03 8.60 -9.11
N VAL A 102 -5.68 7.47 -8.50
CA VAL A 102 -4.67 7.37 -7.44
C VAL A 102 -3.29 7.80 -7.95
N THR A 103 -2.94 7.47 -9.20
CA THR A 103 -1.68 7.89 -9.84
C THR A 103 -1.63 9.39 -10.02
N HIS A 104 -2.73 10.01 -10.47
CA HIS A 104 -2.82 11.45 -10.63
C HIS A 104 -2.64 12.17 -9.28
N ASP A 105 -3.36 11.74 -8.25
CA ASP A 105 -3.23 12.34 -6.92
C ASP A 105 -1.85 12.12 -6.31
N PHE A 106 -1.25 10.95 -6.53
CA PHE A 106 0.11 10.66 -6.09
C PHE A 106 1.14 11.56 -6.80
N LEU A 107 0.98 11.77 -8.12
CA LEU A 107 1.86 12.64 -8.89
C LEU A 107 1.81 14.08 -8.37
N ARG A 108 0.60 14.63 -8.16
CA ARG A 108 0.44 15.99 -7.62
C ARG A 108 1.18 16.15 -6.29
N ARG A 109 0.99 15.23 -5.34
CA ARG A 109 1.68 15.29 -4.05
C ARG A 109 3.20 15.23 -4.19
N LYS A 110 3.71 14.41 -5.12
CA LYS A 110 5.15 14.32 -5.37
C LYS A 110 5.74 15.58 -6.00
N MET A 111 4.96 16.29 -6.81
CA MET A 111 5.35 17.60 -7.31
C MET A 111 5.42 18.63 -6.18
N ASP A 112 4.41 18.66 -5.31
CA ASP A 112 4.40 19.57 -4.15
C ASP A 112 5.58 19.31 -3.20
N GLU A 113 5.87 18.03 -2.90
CA GLU A 113 7.04 17.61 -2.12
C GLU A 113 8.36 18.04 -2.79
N TYR A 114 8.46 17.90 -4.11
CA TYR A 114 9.65 18.29 -4.87
C TYR A 114 9.88 19.81 -4.82
N ASP A 115 8.83 20.62 -4.98
CA ASP A 115 8.95 22.07 -4.95
C ASP A 115 9.33 22.58 -3.55
N ALA A 116 8.79 21.95 -2.50
CA ALA A 116 9.20 22.24 -1.12
C ALA A 116 10.68 21.89 -0.89
N LEU A 117 11.11 20.68 -1.27
CA LEU A 117 12.49 20.24 -1.13
C LEU A 117 13.47 21.10 -1.93
N LYS A 118 13.06 21.53 -3.12
CA LYS A 118 13.85 22.44 -3.95
C LYS A 118 14.07 23.78 -3.25
N THR A 119 13.02 24.33 -2.62
CA THR A 119 13.11 25.59 -1.87
C THR A 119 14.06 25.45 -0.68
N GLU A 120 13.92 24.35 0.09
CA GLU A 120 14.79 24.03 1.22
C GLU A 120 16.26 23.89 0.79
N ILE A 121 16.54 23.20 -0.32
CA ILE A 121 17.90 23.06 -0.86
C ILE A 121 18.50 24.43 -1.22
N GLU A 122 17.73 25.33 -1.82
CA GLU A 122 18.21 26.66 -2.18
C GLU A 122 18.41 27.58 -0.96
N GLU A 123 17.69 27.35 0.14
CA GLU A 123 17.95 27.99 1.43
C GLU A 123 19.25 27.48 2.05
N LEU A 124 19.40 26.15 2.15
CA LEU A 124 20.60 25.52 2.70
C LEU A 124 21.87 25.90 1.93
N LYS A 125 21.80 26.00 0.59
CA LYS A 125 22.92 26.48 -0.23
C LYS A 125 23.31 27.92 0.10
N ARG A 126 22.33 28.80 0.34
CA ARG A 126 22.59 30.20 0.73
C ARG A 126 23.26 30.26 2.10
N GLU A 127 22.78 29.47 3.07
CA GLU A 127 23.39 29.39 4.40
C GLU A 127 24.85 28.94 4.34
N VAL A 128 25.13 27.82 3.65
CA VAL A 128 26.51 27.32 3.47
C VAL A 128 27.39 28.36 2.75
N GLY A 129 26.86 29.03 1.73
CA GLY A 129 27.57 30.10 1.03
C GLY A 129 27.88 31.31 1.91
N MET A 130 26.98 31.68 2.83
CA MET A 130 27.19 32.75 3.81
C MET A 130 28.24 32.36 4.86
N THR A 131 28.23 31.11 5.34
CA THR A 131 29.24 30.61 6.30
C THR A 131 30.65 30.66 5.70
N GLN A 132 30.80 30.26 4.42
CA GLN A 132 32.09 30.30 3.73
C GLN A 132 32.63 31.71 3.47
N GLN A 133 31.78 32.74 3.52
CA GLN A 133 32.18 34.15 3.37
C GLN A 133 32.57 34.80 4.69
N LEU A 134 32.06 34.32 5.82
CA LEU A 134 32.38 34.82 7.17
C LEU A 134 33.71 34.27 7.71
N GLU A 135 34.17 33.13 7.19
CA GLU A 135 35.45 32.50 7.56
C GLU A 135 36.65 32.99 6.72
N ARG A 136 36.46 34.00 5.85
CA ARG A 136 37.51 34.64 5.03
C ARG A 136 37.81 36.04 5.52
#